data_AF-A0A962NG62-F1
#
_entry.id   AF-A0A962NG62-F1
#
_cell.length_a   1.000
_cell.length_b   1.000
_cell.length_c   1.000
_cell.angle_alpha   90.00
_cell.angle_beta   90.00
_cell.angle_gamma   90.00
#
_symmetry.space_group_name_H-M   'P 1'
#
loop_
_entity.id
_entity.type
_entity.pdbx_description
1 polymer ?
#
loop_
_entity_poly.entity_id
_entity_poly.type
_entity_poly.pdbx_seq_one_letter_code
_entity_poly.pdbx_strand_id
1 'polypeptide(L)'
;YFANGGDEELYCSSADWMDRNLLRRVEVAFPILDTELRSRVFREELENYFIDNTQAWVLNADGSYSRQSPGESAPHSAQATLLRQL
;
A
#
# COMPACT_ATOMS: atom_id res chain seq x y z
N TYR A 1 -5.85 -0.96 -5.98
CA TYR A 1 -5.28 -1.16 -7.32
C TYR A 1 -5.96 -2.37 -7.92
N PHE A 2 -6.48 -2.24 -9.13
CA PHE A 2 -7.06 -3.31 -9.92
C PHE A 2 -6.34 -3.34 -11.26
N ALA A 3 -5.73 -4.48 -11.61
CA ALA A 3 -4.98 -4.60 -12.86
C ALA A 3 -5.88 -4.56 -14.11
N ASN A 4 -7.14 -5.01 -13.98
CA ASN A 4 -8.20 -4.88 -14.99
C ASN A 4 -7.75 -5.18 -16.44
N GLY A 5 -7.04 -6.31 -16.63
CA GLY A 5 -6.57 -6.73 -17.96
C GLY A 5 -5.56 -5.77 -18.63
N GLY A 6 -4.92 -4.89 -17.86
CA GLY A 6 -3.99 -3.86 -18.34
C GLY A 6 -4.57 -2.44 -18.30
N ASP A 7 -5.88 -2.28 -18.10
CA ASP A 7 -6.52 -0.96 -17.92
C ASP A 7 -6.61 -0.60 -16.43
N GLU A 8 -5.46 -0.35 -15.84
CA GLU A 8 -5.28 -0.26 -14.39
C GLU A 8 -6.14 0.84 -13.72
N GLU A 9 -6.85 0.45 -12.67
CA GLU A 9 -7.61 1.39 -11.83
C GLU A 9 -7.02 1.47 -10.43
N LEU A 10 -6.81 2.68 -9.94
CA LEU A 10 -6.36 2.94 -8.58
C LEU A 10 -7.38 3.81 -7.85
N TYR A 11 -7.70 3.43 -6.63
CA TYR A 11 -8.67 4.11 -5.80
C TYR A 11 -8.03 4.52 -4.47
N CYS A 12 -8.39 5.71 -4.01
CA CYS A 12 -8.23 6.09 -2.61
C CYS A 12 -9.58 5.92 -1.91
N SER A 13 -9.55 5.45 -0.67
CA SER A 13 -10.76 5.28 0.13
C SER A 13 -10.55 5.66 1.57
N SER A 14 -11.62 6.14 2.21
CA SER A 14 -11.68 6.33 3.66
C SER A 14 -11.98 5.03 4.42
N ALA A 15 -12.46 3.99 3.74
CA ALA A 15 -12.90 2.73 4.34
C ALA A 15 -11.79 1.67 4.39
N ASP A 16 -11.75 0.92 5.49
CA ASP A 16 -11.17 -0.42 5.54
C ASP A 16 -12.23 -1.50 5.21
N TRP A 17 -11.80 -2.75 5.01
CA TRP A 17 -12.69 -3.89 4.69
C TRP A 17 -13.37 -4.52 5.91
N MET A 18 -13.89 -3.69 6.82
CA MET A 18 -14.66 -4.16 7.96
C MET A 18 -16.15 -3.85 7.76
N ASP A 19 -17.04 -4.75 8.18
CA ASP A 19 -18.50 -4.59 8.05
C ASP A 19 -19.03 -3.24 8.54
N ARG A 20 -18.40 -2.70 9.60
CA ARG A 20 -18.75 -1.37 10.14
C ARG A 20 -18.61 -0.25 9.10
N ASN A 21 -17.59 -0.32 8.25
CA ASN A 21 -17.28 0.71 7.26
C ASN A 21 -18.06 0.44 5.97
N LEU A 22 -18.27 -0.85 5.62
CA LEU A 22 -18.98 -1.21 4.40
C LEU A 22 -20.51 -1.08 4.48
N LEU A 23 -21.10 -1.28 5.68
CA LEU A 23 -22.56 -1.39 5.82
C LEU A 23 -23.18 -0.35 6.76
N ARG A 24 -22.39 0.27 7.64
CA ARG A 24 -22.92 1.06 8.77
C ARG A 24 -22.39 2.49 8.84
N ARG A 25 -21.43 2.86 8.01
CA ARG A 25 -20.83 4.21 7.96
C ARG A 25 -20.96 4.79 6.57
N VAL A 26 -20.93 6.11 6.51
CA VAL A 26 -20.81 6.85 5.26
C VAL A 26 -19.33 6.95 4.94
N GLU A 27 -18.92 6.32 3.85
CA GLU A 27 -17.53 6.26 3.41
C GLU A 27 -17.44 6.73 1.96
N VAL A 28 -16.25 7.17 1.54
CA VAL A 28 -15.97 7.57 0.16
C VAL A 28 -14.83 6.76 -0.41
N ALA A 29 -14.99 6.34 -1.67
CA ALA A 29 -13.92 5.83 -2.50
C ALA A 29 -14.00 6.56 -3.84
N PHE A 30 -12.85 6.96 -4.38
CA PHE A 30 -12.78 7.65 -5.66
C PHE A 30 -11.59 7.16 -6.48
N PRO A 31 -11.74 7.05 -7.81
CA PRO A 31 -10.65 6.66 -8.69
C PRO A 31 -9.67 7.83 -8.87
N ILE A 32 -8.39 7.50 -9.02
CA ILE A 32 -7.37 8.43 -9.50
C ILE A 32 -7.34 8.32 -11.02
N LEU A 33 -8.01 9.24 -11.69
CA LEU A 33 -8.18 9.25 -13.15
C LEU A 33 -6.96 9.77 -13.90
N ASP A 34 -6.22 10.70 -13.30
CA ASP A 34 -5.01 11.24 -13.89
C ASP A 34 -3.90 10.19 -13.84
N THR A 35 -3.33 9.86 -15.01
CA THR A 35 -2.36 8.77 -15.16
C THR A 35 -1.03 9.06 -14.46
N GLU A 36 -0.62 10.33 -14.38
CA GLU A 36 0.61 10.73 -13.71
C GLU A 36 0.43 10.62 -12.19
N LEU A 37 -0.69 11.14 -11.67
CA LEU A 37 -1.03 11.02 -10.24
C LEU A 37 -1.20 9.56 -9.84
N ARG A 38 -1.86 8.74 -10.67
CA ARG A 38 -2.01 7.30 -10.43
C ARG A 38 -0.66 6.61 -10.31
N SER A 39 0.23 6.85 -11.26
CA SER A 39 1.57 6.27 -11.28
C SER A 39 2.40 6.70 -10.08
N ARG A 40 2.29 7.98 -9.70
CA ARG A 40 2.95 8.53 -8.51
C ARG A 40 2.48 7.84 -7.23
N VAL A 41 1.16 7.77 -7.00
CA VAL A 41 0.60 7.14 -5.80
C VAL A 41 0.93 5.64 -5.77
N PHE A 42 0.87 4.95 -6.90
CA PHE A 42 1.27 3.54 -6.98
C PHE A 42 2.73 3.33 -6.54
N ARG A 43 3.66 4.13 -7.06
CA ARG A 43 5.09 4.04 -6.74
C ARG A 43 5.37 4.42 -5.28
N GLU A 44 4.82 5.54 -4.82
CA GLU A 44 5.13 6.13 -3.50
C GLU A 44 4.48 5.36 -2.35
N GLU A 45 3.31 4.75 -2.57
CA GLU A 45 2.58 4.01 -1.55
C GLU A 45 2.71 2.50 -1.77
N LEU A 46 2.15 1.95 -2.86
CA LEU A 46 2.05 0.49 -3.02
C LEU A 46 3.43 -0.15 -3.18
N GLU A 47 4.19 0.20 -4.22
CA GLU A 47 5.49 -0.41 -4.48
C GLU A 47 6.46 -0.18 -3.32
N ASN A 48 6.55 1.06 -2.84
CA ASN A 48 7.45 1.46 -1.77
C ASN A 48 7.23 0.66 -0.47
N TYR A 49 5.97 0.43 -0.07
CA TYR A 49 5.67 -0.37 1.12
C TYR A 49 5.83 -1.87 0.87
N PHE A 50 5.62 -2.38 -0.35
CA PHE A 50 5.87 -3.79 -0.66
C PHE A 50 7.35 -4.19 -0.57
N ILE A 51 8.26 -3.26 -0.85
CA ILE A 51 9.70 -3.52 -0.77
C ILE A 51 10.33 -3.15 0.59
N ASP A 52 9.54 -2.71 1.58
CA ASP A 52 10.04 -2.44 2.92
C ASP A 52 10.55 -3.72 3.59
N ASN A 53 11.83 -3.72 3.95
CA ASN A 53 12.50 -4.85 4.59
C ASN A 53 13.09 -4.49 5.96
N THR A 54 12.67 -3.36 6.55
CA THR A 54 13.18 -2.88 7.83
C THR A 54 12.09 -2.66 8.89
N GLN A 55 10.89 -2.26 8.47
CA GLN A 55 9.74 -1.98 9.32
C GLN A 55 8.52 -2.88 9.01
N ALA A 56 8.50 -3.57 7.87
CA ALA A 56 7.41 -4.49 7.52
C ALA A 56 7.31 -5.68 8.50
N TRP A 57 6.08 -6.10 8.78
CA TRP A 57 5.76 -7.31 9.53
C TRP A 57 4.94 -8.25 8.65
N VAL A 58 5.37 -9.50 8.53
CA VAL A 58 4.66 -10.54 7.79
C VAL A 58 3.74 -11.28 8.74
N LEU A 59 2.47 -11.36 8.33
CA LEU A 59 1.48 -12.24 8.95
C LEU A 59 1.66 -13.65 8.38
N ASN A 60 2.07 -14.59 9.22
CA ASN A 60 2.23 -16.00 8.85
C ASN A 60 0.87 -16.72 8.91
N ALA A 61 0.79 -17.89 8.26
CA ALA A 61 -0.44 -18.69 8.18
C ALA A 61 -0.97 -19.16 9.55
N ASP A 62 -0.10 -19.24 10.56
CA ASP A 62 -0.45 -19.58 11.95
C ASP A 62 -0.94 -18.38 12.77
N GLY A 63 -1.01 -17.19 12.17
CA GLY A 63 -1.40 -15.95 12.83
C GLY A 63 -0.27 -15.24 13.58
N SER A 64 0.95 -15.80 13.58
CA SER A 64 2.11 -15.12 14.16
C SER A 64 2.60 -13.99 13.24
N TYR A 65 3.24 -12.98 13.83
CA TYR A 65 3.87 -11.90 13.09
C TYR A 65 5.39 -11.98 13.21
N SER A 66 6.07 -11.96 12.07
CA SER A 66 7.54 -11.87 12.00
C SER A 66 7.95 -10.54 11.37
N ARG A 67 8.82 -9.80 12.04
CA ARG A 67 9.37 -8.57 11.48
C ARG A 67 10.39 -8.91 10.40
N GLN A 68 10.29 -8.23 9.25
CA GLN A 68 11.28 -8.30 8.20
C GLN A 68 12.62 -7.74 8.67
N SER A 69 13.69 -8.35 8.19
CA SER A 69 15.04 -7.82 8.34
C SER A 69 15.74 -7.89 6.99
N PRO A 70 16.61 -6.92 6.66
CA PRO A 70 17.16 -6.80 5.31
C PRO A 70 18.11 -7.95 4.93
N GLY A 71 18.66 -8.68 5.91
CA GLY A 71 19.64 -9.74 5.66
C GLY A 71 20.85 -9.21 4.89
N GLU A 72 21.13 -9.80 3.74
CA GLU A 72 22.20 -9.34 2.81
C GLU A 72 21.73 -8.26 1.82
N SER A 73 20.43 -7.97 1.76
CA SER A 73 19.88 -6.94 0.87
C SER A 73 20.14 -5.54 1.42
N ALA A 74 20.10 -4.53 0.54
CA ALA A 74 20.14 -3.15 0.98
C ALA A 74 18.93 -2.81 1.88
N PRO A 75 19.12 -2.10 2.99
CA PRO A 75 18.02 -1.71 3.87
C PRO A 75 17.12 -0.68 3.19
N HIS A 76 15.82 -0.99 3.15
CA HIS A 76 14.78 -0.11 2.63
C HIS A 76 13.71 0.13 3.69
N SER A 77 13.47 1.41 3.98
CA SER A 77 12.39 1.88 4.83
C SER A 77 11.46 2.75 4.00
N ALA A 78 10.20 2.34 3.86
CA ALA A 78 9.23 3.01 3.01
C ALA A 78 9.05 4.47 3.41
N GLN A 79 8.87 4.73 4.72
CA GLN A 79 8.64 6.08 5.24
C GLN A 79 9.88 6.97 5.12
N ALA A 80 11.07 6.44 5.41
CA ALA A 80 12.30 7.22 5.26
C ALA A 80 12.58 7.54 3.78
N THR A 81 12.25 6.63 2.87
CA THR A 81 12.36 6.86 1.43
C THR A 81 11.36 7.90 0.95
N LEU A 82 10.09 7.81 1.36
CA LEU A 82 9.06 8.78 1.01
C LEU A 82 9.45 10.20 1.46
N LEU A 83 9.91 10.36 2.71
CA LEU A 83 10.34 11.65 3.26
C LEU A 83 11.50 12.30 2.49
N ARG A 84 12.37 11.51 1.86
CA ARG A 84 13.49 12.04 1.04
C ARG A 84 13.06 12.52 -0.34
N GLN A 85 11.87 12.12 -0.80
CA GLN A 85 11.35 12.42 -2.14
C GLN A 85 10.36 13.59 -2.14
N LEU A 86 9.96 14.07 -0.96
CA LEU A 86 9.17 15.29 -0.76
C LEU A 86 10.04 16.54 -0.81
#